data_AF-A0A3S4GBQ0-F1
#
_entry.id   AF-A0A3S4GBQ0-F1
#
_cell.length_a   1.000
_cell.length_b   1.000
_cell.length_c   1.000
_cell.angle_alpha   90.00
_cell.angle_beta   90.00
_cell.angle_gamma   90.00
#
_symmetry.space_group_name_H-M   'P 1'
#
loop_
_entity.id
_entity.type
_entity.pdbx_description
1 polymer ?
#
loop_
_entity_poly.entity_id
_entity_poly.type
_entity_poly.pdbx_seq_one_letter_code
_entity_poly.pdbx_strand_id
1 'polypeptide(L)'
;MKIIKPLRLSVLNRPYRWQGHNHLGVSVMALADMGEAPQLRPEVELWQLAASELQTSGGVIDMAIPKARAEFLATGYAYSHHQSDKTAVAARIEIEGLSKTLAVYGDRYWAGDRATPPQPFEQMRLDWSRAWGGEGHEENPHGVGLHPVAVGGYQLRPLPNIESMHERITSAGQQPEPAGFGALDLLWPRRFKRMGKKYDARWLKQDFPGFARDIDWRVFNAASPDQWWQERDALPPQARWRIWNMHPERPLQEGTLPPWQARCFINRQRGDETLFEEIALRATTVWFFPHLQQMILIWQGNTRINEDDAADVLQLMPALEGVGAARSTSHYRKVLSQRMDKERGALFAFREKDLVPEAAIGPWIDSEIEQSSSPMRDNMKNRANLLREQHRARLEAQGDSVDDLLPAFEEPEIPPLDELPAFIDKLEQQAEVQRLDAEERKREMEARFPRPQRMKTPPGDRKRCSVCRICCTRIRTP
;
A
#
# COMPACT_ATOMS: atom_id res chain seq x y z
N MET A 1 -6.97 17.61 0.77
CA MET A 1 -7.01 16.38 1.62
C MET A 1 -5.61 15.82 1.84
N LYS A 2 -5.16 15.66 3.09
CA LYS A 2 -3.88 14.98 3.45
C LYS A 2 -4.16 13.52 3.84
N ILE A 3 -3.41 12.57 3.27
CA ILE A 3 -3.59 11.15 3.55
C ILE A 3 -2.59 10.72 4.63
N ILE A 4 -3.08 10.13 5.71
CA ILE A 4 -2.30 9.63 6.83
C ILE A 4 -2.49 8.12 6.89
N LYS A 5 -1.54 7.33 6.42
CA LYS A 5 -1.72 5.89 6.24
C LYS A 5 -0.51 5.09 6.71
N PRO A 6 -0.65 3.79 7.01
CA PRO A 6 0.49 2.89 7.16
C PRO A 6 1.18 2.66 5.80
N LEU A 7 2.35 2.05 5.84
CA LEU A 7 3.19 1.75 4.68
C LEU A 7 2.68 0.56 3.88
N ARG A 8 1.94 -0.37 4.50
CA ARG A 8 1.35 -1.55 3.83
C ARG A 8 -0.07 -1.37 3.26
N LEU A 9 -0.71 -0.22 3.47
CA LEU A 9 -2.03 0.04 2.88
C LEU A 9 -1.95 1.11 1.79
N SER A 10 -2.67 0.88 0.71
CA SER A 10 -2.97 1.90 -0.28
C SER A 10 -4.41 2.40 -0.14
N VAL A 11 -4.65 3.63 -0.60
CA VAL A 11 -5.99 4.22 -0.59
C VAL A 11 -6.25 5.00 -1.86
N LEU A 12 -7.40 4.73 -2.48
CA LEU A 12 -7.96 5.54 -3.55
C LEU A 12 -9.19 6.25 -3.00
N ASN A 13 -9.38 7.49 -3.43
CA ASN A 13 -10.56 8.27 -3.08
C ASN A 13 -11.09 8.99 -4.33
N ARG A 14 -12.41 9.09 -4.44
CA ARG A 14 -13.06 9.74 -5.57
C ARG A 14 -14.34 10.43 -5.13
N PRO A 15 -14.40 11.77 -5.20
CA PRO A 15 -15.64 12.50 -5.13
C PRO A 15 -16.55 12.12 -6.31
N TYR A 16 -17.84 11.95 -6.04
CA TYR A 16 -18.85 11.78 -7.07
C TYR A 16 -20.18 12.36 -6.61
N ARG A 17 -21.03 12.73 -7.58
CA ARG A 17 -22.36 13.29 -7.31
C ARG A 17 -23.44 12.29 -7.70
N TRP A 18 -24.44 12.14 -6.85
CA TRP A 18 -25.60 11.29 -7.11
C TRP A 18 -26.84 11.89 -6.46
N GLN A 19 -27.92 12.01 -7.24
CA GLN A 19 -29.19 12.60 -6.79
C GLN A 19 -29.03 13.96 -6.10
N GLY A 20 -28.18 14.83 -6.66
CA GLY A 20 -27.94 16.17 -6.13
C GLY A 20 -27.06 16.24 -4.86
N HIS A 21 -26.55 15.12 -4.37
CA HIS A 21 -25.66 15.06 -3.22
C HIS A 21 -24.22 14.71 -3.62
N ASN A 22 -23.25 15.32 -2.94
CA ASN A 22 -21.84 15.01 -3.11
C ASN A 22 -21.45 13.86 -2.15
N HIS A 23 -20.70 12.91 -2.66
CA HIS A 23 -20.21 11.74 -1.94
C HIS A 23 -18.71 11.61 -2.15
N LEU A 24 -18.00 11.15 -1.11
CA LEU A 24 -16.63 10.67 -1.23
C LEU A 24 -16.64 9.15 -1.19
N GLY A 25 -16.31 8.52 -2.31
CA GLY A 25 -16.00 7.09 -2.35
C GLY A 25 -14.56 6.84 -1.96
N VAL A 26 -14.32 5.74 -1.22
CA VAL A 26 -13.01 5.36 -0.71
C VAL A 26 -12.80 3.86 -0.94
N SER A 27 -11.61 3.51 -1.44
CA SER A 27 -11.12 2.14 -1.55
C SER A 27 -9.81 2.00 -0.78
N VAL A 28 -9.79 1.16 0.25
CA VAL A 28 -8.57 0.75 0.95
C VAL A 28 -8.11 -0.58 0.36
N MET A 29 -6.84 -0.68 0.01
CA MET A 29 -6.26 -1.84 -0.65
C MET A 29 -5.07 -2.36 0.15
N ALA A 30 -4.99 -3.67 0.27
CA ALA A 30 -3.87 -4.37 0.90
C ALA A 30 -3.35 -5.45 -0.04
N LEU A 31 -2.03 -5.49 -0.25
CA LEU A 31 -1.35 -6.63 -0.86
C LEU A 31 -0.96 -7.59 0.27
N ALA A 32 -1.27 -8.86 0.10
CA ALA A 32 -0.92 -9.91 1.04
C ALA A 32 -0.38 -11.14 0.33
N ASP A 33 0.43 -11.95 1.02
CA ASP A 33 0.72 -13.31 0.58
C ASP A 33 -0.50 -14.24 0.75
N MET A 34 -0.44 -15.41 0.12
CA MET A 34 -1.47 -16.45 0.17
C MET A 34 -1.09 -17.62 1.11
N GLY A 35 -0.22 -17.41 2.09
CA GLY A 35 0.21 -18.42 3.05
C GLY A 35 -0.83 -18.76 4.12
N GLU A 36 -0.47 -19.66 5.04
CA GLU A 36 -1.35 -20.06 6.17
C GLU A 36 -1.59 -18.91 7.16
N ALA A 37 -0.61 -18.03 7.33
CA ALA A 37 -0.69 -16.82 8.12
C ALA A 37 -0.35 -15.60 7.24
N PRO A 38 -1.32 -15.08 6.47
CA PRO A 38 -1.07 -14.00 5.54
C PRO A 38 -0.46 -12.77 6.20
N GLN A 39 0.60 -12.23 5.61
CA GLN A 39 1.22 -10.97 6.00
C GLN A 39 0.98 -9.91 4.92
N LEU A 40 0.84 -8.67 5.37
CA LEU A 40 0.74 -7.52 4.49
C LEU A 40 2.10 -7.19 3.90
N ARG A 41 2.09 -6.88 2.60
CA ARG A 41 3.26 -6.44 1.84
C ARG A 41 3.26 -4.91 1.67
N PRO A 42 4.43 -4.29 1.46
CA PRO A 42 4.53 -2.84 1.24
C PRO A 42 3.65 -2.33 0.10
N GLU A 43 3.09 -1.12 0.24
CA GLU A 43 2.27 -0.49 -0.81
C GLU A 43 3.03 -0.36 -2.14
N VAL A 44 4.33 -0.09 -2.10
CA VAL A 44 5.14 0.06 -3.30
C VAL A 44 5.08 -1.21 -4.15
N GLU A 45 5.11 -2.38 -3.51
CA GLU A 45 5.01 -3.67 -4.20
C GLU A 45 3.61 -3.90 -4.79
N LEU A 46 2.54 -3.41 -4.13
CA LEU A 46 1.18 -3.45 -4.67
C LEU A 46 1.10 -2.73 -6.02
N TRP A 47 1.67 -1.52 -6.11
CA TRP A 47 1.63 -0.74 -7.35
C TRP A 47 2.58 -1.28 -8.43
N GLN A 48 3.74 -1.82 -8.04
CA GLN A 48 4.63 -2.52 -8.96
C GLN A 48 3.95 -3.75 -9.57
N LEU A 49 3.29 -4.56 -8.74
CA LEU A 49 2.50 -5.72 -9.17
C LEU A 49 1.38 -5.30 -10.13
N ALA A 50 0.63 -4.24 -9.79
CA ALA A 50 -0.43 -3.75 -10.66
C ALA A 50 0.09 -3.28 -12.02
N ALA A 51 1.21 -2.57 -12.05
CA ALA A 51 1.81 -2.09 -13.30
C ALA A 51 2.34 -3.24 -14.17
N SER A 52 2.92 -4.28 -13.57
CA SER A 52 3.48 -5.41 -14.31
C SER A 52 2.42 -6.41 -14.79
N GLU A 53 1.44 -6.72 -13.94
CA GLU A 53 0.49 -7.81 -14.18
C GLU A 53 -0.82 -7.37 -14.83
N LEU A 54 -1.31 -6.15 -14.55
CA LEU A 54 -2.65 -5.70 -14.96
C LEU A 54 -2.63 -4.93 -16.29
N GLN A 55 -1.91 -5.48 -17.28
CA GLN A 55 -1.64 -4.81 -18.56
C GLN A 55 -2.91 -4.54 -19.37
N THR A 56 -3.84 -5.50 -19.42
CA THR A 56 -5.10 -5.37 -20.19
C THR A 56 -6.09 -4.39 -19.58
N SER A 57 -5.97 -4.07 -18.30
CA SER A 57 -6.75 -3.02 -17.63
C SER A 57 -5.96 -1.73 -17.43
N GLY A 58 -4.80 -1.57 -18.08
CA GLY A 58 -3.96 -0.37 -17.98
C GLY A 58 -3.45 -0.07 -16.56
N GLY A 59 -3.25 -1.10 -15.73
CA GLY A 59 -2.82 -0.94 -14.34
C GLY A 59 -3.92 -0.49 -13.37
N VAL A 60 -5.17 -0.33 -13.84
CA VAL A 60 -6.28 0.11 -12.99
C VAL A 60 -6.76 -1.03 -12.08
N ILE A 61 -6.63 -0.82 -10.77
CA ILE A 61 -7.09 -1.78 -9.74
C ILE A 61 -8.56 -1.54 -9.36
N ASP A 62 -8.93 -0.29 -9.14
CA ASP A 62 -10.25 0.10 -8.62
C ASP A 62 -10.60 1.55 -8.96
N MET A 63 -11.89 1.91 -8.93
CA MET A 63 -12.37 3.25 -9.28
C MET A 63 -12.78 4.11 -8.08
N ALA A 64 -12.57 3.63 -6.85
CA ALA A 64 -12.96 4.29 -5.61
C ALA A 64 -14.43 4.67 -5.52
N ILE A 65 -15.30 3.89 -6.19
CA ILE A 65 -16.75 4.00 -6.09
C ILE A 65 -17.28 2.64 -5.63
N PRO A 66 -18.15 2.59 -4.60
CA PRO A 66 -18.60 1.34 -4.02
C PRO A 66 -19.26 0.40 -5.03
N LYS A 67 -18.73 -0.82 -5.13
CA LYS A 67 -19.25 -1.90 -5.98
C LYS A 67 -20.59 -2.40 -5.45
N ALA A 68 -21.55 -2.73 -6.31
CA ALA A 68 -22.84 -3.24 -5.83
C ALA A 68 -22.75 -4.65 -5.22
N ARG A 69 -21.83 -5.48 -5.72
CA ARG A 69 -21.65 -6.87 -5.29
C ARG A 69 -20.22 -7.14 -4.85
N ALA A 70 -20.05 -8.14 -3.99
CA ALA A 70 -18.73 -8.71 -3.77
C ALA A 70 -18.29 -9.52 -5.01
N GLU A 71 -17.00 -9.50 -5.32
CA GLU A 71 -16.44 -10.14 -6.51
C GLU A 71 -15.05 -10.73 -6.26
N PHE A 72 -14.64 -11.67 -7.10
CA PHE A 72 -13.25 -12.09 -7.18
C PHE A 72 -12.68 -11.89 -8.59
N LEU A 73 -11.37 -11.66 -8.68
CA LEU A 73 -10.63 -11.61 -9.93
C LEU A 73 -9.36 -12.46 -9.81
N ALA A 74 -8.77 -12.80 -10.95
CA ALA A 74 -7.43 -13.35 -10.95
C ALA A 74 -6.64 -12.95 -12.19
N THR A 75 -5.34 -12.81 -11.99
CA THR A 75 -4.35 -12.54 -13.03
C THR A 75 -3.18 -13.50 -12.87
N GLY A 76 -2.73 -14.10 -13.97
CA GLY A 76 -1.61 -15.04 -13.93
C GLY A 76 -1.61 -15.96 -15.13
N TYR A 77 -1.24 -17.21 -14.89
CA TYR A 77 -1.04 -18.20 -15.95
C TYR A 77 -1.79 -19.48 -15.60
N ALA A 78 -2.12 -20.28 -16.61
CA ALA A 78 -2.45 -21.69 -16.47
C ALA A 78 -1.23 -22.53 -16.82
N TYR A 79 -0.95 -23.57 -16.05
CA TYR A 79 0.22 -24.45 -16.22
C TYR A 79 -0.21 -25.87 -16.59
N SER A 80 0.28 -26.37 -17.73
CA SER A 80 0.03 -27.76 -18.14
C SER A 80 1.02 -28.75 -17.51
N HIS A 81 2.06 -28.25 -16.82
CA HIS A 81 3.12 -29.08 -16.24
C HIS A 81 2.57 -30.16 -15.28
N HIS A 82 1.44 -29.90 -14.63
CA HIS A 82 0.75 -30.82 -13.72
C HIS A 82 -0.06 -31.93 -14.40
N GLN A 83 -0.30 -31.81 -15.71
CA GLN A 83 -1.21 -32.68 -16.47
C GLN A 83 -0.43 -33.75 -17.25
N SER A 84 -1.03 -34.91 -17.52
CA SER A 84 -0.45 -35.88 -18.45
C SER A 84 -0.50 -35.38 -19.90
N ASP A 85 -1.62 -34.76 -20.28
CA ASP A 85 -1.79 -34.03 -21.54
C ASP A 85 -1.24 -32.60 -21.42
N LYS A 86 -0.22 -32.28 -22.21
CA LYS A 86 0.45 -30.96 -22.21
C LYS A 86 -0.22 -29.93 -23.12
N THR A 87 -1.33 -30.27 -23.74
CA THR A 87 -2.00 -29.43 -24.74
C THR A 87 -3.24 -28.70 -24.20
N ALA A 88 -3.76 -29.11 -23.05
CA ALA A 88 -4.93 -28.51 -22.42
C ALA A 88 -4.90 -28.61 -20.89
N VAL A 89 -5.50 -27.64 -20.20
CA VAL A 89 -5.69 -27.65 -18.74
C VAL A 89 -6.96 -26.89 -18.35
N ALA A 90 -7.59 -27.31 -17.26
CA ALA A 90 -8.67 -26.53 -16.63
C ALA A 90 -8.07 -25.62 -15.54
N ALA A 91 -8.24 -24.31 -15.70
CA ALA A 91 -7.94 -23.33 -14.65
C ALA A 91 -9.23 -23.04 -13.89
N ARG A 92 -9.23 -23.26 -12.57
CA ARG A 92 -10.42 -23.11 -11.73
C ARG A 92 -10.11 -22.29 -10.50
N ILE A 93 -11.08 -21.46 -10.11
CA ILE A 93 -11.11 -20.77 -8.82
C ILE A 93 -12.43 -21.12 -8.15
N GLU A 94 -12.38 -21.42 -6.86
CA GLU A 94 -13.54 -21.64 -6.00
C GLU A 94 -13.35 -20.88 -4.69
N ILE A 95 -14.38 -20.15 -4.25
CA ILE A 95 -14.38 -19.38 -3.02
C ILE A 95 -15.78 -19.48 -2.40
N GLU A 96 -15.91 -20.17 -1.26
CA GLU A 96 -17.19 -20.34 -0.54
C GLU A 96 -18.39 -20.63 -1.47
N GLY A 97 -18.28 -21.69 -2.26
CA GLY A 97 -19.34 -22.17 -3.16
C GLY A 97 -19.49 -21.40 -4.48
N LEU A 98 -18.89 -20.23 -4.64
CA LEU A 98 -18.78 -19.55 -5.92
C LEU A 98 -17.59 -20.09 -6.70
N SER A 99 -17.78 -20.52 -7.95
CA SER A 99 -16.71 -21.07 -8.77
C SER A 99 -16.78 -20.66 -10.22
N LYS A 100 -15.61 -20.47 -10.83
CA LYS A 100 -15.44 -20.29 -12.27
C LYS A 100 -14.34 -21.21 -12.76
N THR A 101 -14.60 -21.89 -13.88
CA THR A 101 -13.64 -22.76 -14.56
C THR A 101 -13.49 -22.32 -16.01
N LEU A 102 -12.24 -22.16 -16.45
CA LEU A 102 -11.87 -21.90 -17.83
C LEU A 102 -11.13 -23.10 -18.38
N ALA A 103 -11.42 -23.45 -19.63
CA ALA A 103 -10.63 -24.40 -20.36
C ALA A 103 -9.56 -23.66 -21.14
N VAL A 104 -8.31 -24.12 -20.99
CA VAL A 104 -7.14 -23.46 -21.55
C VAL A 104 -6.44 -24.44 -22.47
N TYR A 105 -6.22 -24.04 -23.71
CA TYR A 105 -5.58 -24.84 -24.76
C TYR A 105 -4.32 -24.14 -25.26
N GLY A 106 -3.36 -24.94 -25.72
CA GLY A 106 -2.29 -24.41 -26.55
C GLY A 106 -2.81 -23.90 -27.89
N ASP A 107 -1.91 -23.33 -28.68
CA ASP A 107 -2.27 -22.65 -29.91
C ASP A 107 -2.96 -23.59 -30.91
N ARG A 108 -4.06 -23.09 -31.50
CA ARG A 108 -4.91 -23.79 -32.45
C ARG A 108 -5.38 -22.85 -33.53
N TYR A 109 -5.67 -23.41 -34.70
CA TYR A 109 -6.13 -22.68 -35.87
C TYR A 109 -7.31 -23.39 -36.52
N TRP A 110 -8.09 -22.66 -37.29
CA TRP A 110 -9.12 -23.24 -38.15
C TRP A 110 -8.50 -23.82 -39.42
N ALA A 111 -8.78 -25.09 -39.69
CA ALA A 111 -8.54 -25.77 -40.95
C ALA A 111 -9.89 -26.09 -41.61
N GLY A 112 -10.41 -25.14 -42.39
CA GLY A 112 -11.82 -25.14 -42.77
C GLY A 112 -12.70 -24.92 -41.54
N ASP A 113 -13.65 -25.82 -41.30
CA ASP A 113 -14.54 -25.77 -40.12
C ASP A 113 -14.10 -26.69 -38.98
N ARG A 114 -12.86 -27.21 -39.03
CA ARG A 114 -12.28 -28.05 -37.97
C ARG A 114 -11.11 -27.32 -37.32
N ALA A 115 -11.07 -27.36 -35.99
CA ALA A 115 -9.91 -26.89 -35.24
C ALA A 115 -8.73 -27.87 -35.44
N THR A 116 -7.52 -27.35 -35.59
CA THR A 116 -6.31 -28.15 -35.49
C THR A 116 -6.15 -28.71 -34.07
N PRO A 117 -5.41 -29.81 -33.87
CA PRO A 117 -5.01 -30.24 -32.54
C PRO A 117 -4.26 -29.12 -31.80
N PRO A 118 -4.50 -28.93 -30.49
CA PRO A 118 -3.76 -27.96 -29.69
C PRO A 118 -2.28 -28.33 -29.59
N GLN A 119 -1.43 -27.31 -29.71
CA GLN A 119 -0.01 -27.49 -29.46
C GLN A 119 0.27 -27.66 -27.95
N PRO A 120 1.33 -28.40 -27.56
CA PRO A 120 1.78 -28.40 -26.17
C PRO A 120 2.20 -26.99 -25.72
N PHE A 121 1.96 -26.65 -24.46
CA PHE A 121 2.42 -25.40 -23.86
C PHE A 121 2.84 -25.63 -22.42
N GLU A 122 3.83 -24.93 -21.89
CA GLU A 122 4.21 -25.03 -20.47
C GLU A 122 3.32 -24.15 -19.59
N GLN A 123 3.16 -22.89 -20.01
CA GLN A 123 2.28 -21.91 -19.37
C GLN A 123 1.49 -21.11 -20.41
N MET A 124 0.28 -20.71 -20.07
CA MET A 124 -0.59 -19.87 -20.90
C MET A 124 -1.10 -18.70 -20.08
N ARG A 125 -0.88 -17.47 -20.57
CA ARG A 125 -1.35 -16.25 -19.88
C ARG A 125 -2.88 -16.25 -19.82
N LEU A 126 -3.43 -15.94 -18.64
CA LEU A 126 -4.86 -15.84 -18.40
C LEU A 126 -5.30 -14.37 -18.42
N ASP A 127 -5.41 -13.81 -19.62
CA ASP A 127 -5.92 -12.46 -19.84
C ASP A 127 -6.75 -12.36 -21.13
N TRP A 128 -7.29 -11.17 -21.38
CA TRP A 128 -8.17 -10.91 -22.51
C TRP A 128 -7.50 -11.05 -23.87
N SER A 129 -6.17 -10.98 -23.96
CA SER A 129 -5.43 -11.17 -25.22
C SER A 129 -5.43 -12.61 -25.73
N ARG A 130 -5.90 -13.54 -24.90
CA ARG A 130 -5.98 -14.99 -25.17
C ARG A 130 -7.41 -15.51 -25.23
N ALA A 131 -8.39 -14.65 -24.97
CA ALA A 131 -9.82 -14.94 -25.06
C ALA A 131 -10.39 -14.58 -26.44
N TRP A 132 -11.60 -15.04 -26.74
CA TRP A 132 -12.26 -14.73 -28.01
C TRP A 132 -12.43 -13.21 -28.20
N GLY A 133 -12.23 -12.74 -29.43
CA GLY A 133 -12.34 -11.32 -29.80
C GLY A 133 -11.34 -10.94 -30.89
N GLY A 134 -10.88 -9.69 -30.85
CA GLY A 134 -9.88 -9.14 -31.75
C GLY A 134 -10.23 -7.73 -32.20
N GLU A 135 -9.34 -7.13 -32.99
CA GLU A 135 -9.48 -5.74 -33.44
C GLU A 135 -10.88 -5.47 -34.05
N GLY A 136 -11.57 -4.44 -33.55
CA GLY A 136 -12.95 -4.12 -33.96
C GLY A 136 -14.05 -4.90 -33.24
N HIS A 137 -13.73 -5.84 -32.34
CA HIS A 137 -14.70 -6.48 -31.47
C HIS A 137 -15.01 -5.62 -30.23
N GLU A 138 -16.29 -5.31 -29.99
CA GLU A 138 -16.69 -4.37 -28.93
C GLU A 138 -16.44 -4.89 -27.50
N GLU A 139 -16.65 -6.20 -27.26
CA GLU A 139 -16.51 -6.80 -25.92
C GLU A 139 -15.10 -7.23 -25.58
N ASN A 140 -14.21 -7.35 -26.57
CA ASN A 140 -12.81 -7.71 -26.35
C ASN A 140 -11.95 -7.34 -27.58
N PRO A 141 -11.57 -6.07 -27.73
CA PRO A 141 -10.74 -5.63 -28.86
C PRO A 141 -9.30 -6.19 -28.81
N HIS A 142 -8.87 -6.69 -27.65
CA HIS A 142 -7.54 -7.28 -27.46
C HIS A 142 -7.47 -8.76 -27.81
N GLY A 143 -8.61 -9.41 -27.99
CA GLY A 143 -8.72 -10.87 -28.11
C GLY A 143 -8.22 -11.45 -29.43
N VAL A 144 -8.57 -12.71 -29.62
CA VAL A 144 -8.09 -13.55 -30.72
C VAL A 144 -9.27 -14.29 -31.35
N GLY A 145 -9.18 -14.51 -32.66
CA GLY A 145 -10.07 -15.40 -33.40
C GLY A 145 -11.09 -14.70 -34.30
N LEU A 146 -11.25 -13.37 -34.20
CA LEU A 146 -12.06 -12.61 -35.14
C LEU A 146 -11.41 -12.56 -36.54
N HIS A 147 -10.11 -12.23 -36.59
CA HIS A 147 -9.37 -12.04 -37.84
C HIS A 147 -8.28 -13.11 -38.05
N PRO A 148 -7.96 -13.45 -39.32
CA PRO A 148 -6.77 -14.24 -39.64
C PRO A 148 -5.47 -13.54 -39.24
N VAL A 149 -4.44 -14.33 -38.93
CA VAL A 149 -3.09 -13.86 -38.65
C VAL A 149 -2.07 -14.62 -39.50
N ALA A 150 -0.94 -13.99 -39.78
CA ALA A 150 0.13 -14.61 -40.55
C ALA A 150 0.91 -15.61 -39.70
N VAL A 151 0.88 -16.89 -40.07
CA VAL A 151 1.62 -17.98 -39.40
C VAL A 151 2.35 -18.79 -40.45
N GLY A 152 3.68 -18.81 -40.40
CA GLY A 152 4.51 -19.56 -41.34
C GLY A 152 4.27 -19.20 -42.82
N GLY A 153 3.88 -17.95 -43.10
CA GLY A 153 3.57 -17.48 -44.46
C GLY A 153 2.12 -17.69 -44.91
N TYR A 154 1.27 -18.33 -44.10
CA TYR A 154 -0.15 -18.55 -44.37
C TYR A 154 -1.04 -17.63 -43.54
N GLN A 155 -2.20 -17.25 -44.06
CA GLN A 155 -3.24 -16.54 -43.32
C GLN A 155 -4.16 -17.57 -42.65
N LEU A 156 -4.00 -17.76 -41.34
CA LEU A 156 -4.78 -18.72 -40.56
C LEU A 156 -5.60 -17.98 -39.52
N ARG A 157 -6.87 -18.36 -39.34
CA ARG A 157 -7.69 -17.84 -38.24
C ARG A 157 -7.38 -18.63 -36.96
N PRO A 158 -6.81 -18.00 -35.92
CA PRO A 158 -6.55 -18.66 -34.64
C PRO A 158 -7.85 -18.96 -33.89
N LEU A 159 -7.84 -19.99 -33.03
CA LEU A 159 -8.83 -20.14 -31.97
C LEU A 159 -8.29 -19.48 -30.69
N PRO A 160 -9.16 -18.95 -29.82
CA PRO A 160 -8.73 -18.48 -28.52
C PRO A 160 -8.16 -19.62 -27.69
N ASN A 161 -7.14 -19.30 -26.90
CA ASN A 161 -6.55 -20.24 -25.95
C ASN A 161 -7.48 -20.43 -24.74
N ILE A 162 -8.23 -19.39 -24.37
CA ILE A 162 -9.14 -19.39 -23.23
C ILE A 162 -10.58 -19.51 -23.74
N GLU A 163 -11.27 -20.55 -23.27
CA GLU A 163 -12.68 -20.80 -23.55
C GLU A 163 -13.47 -21.01 -22.25
N SER A 164 -14.75 -20.63 -22.28
CA SER A 164 -15.70 -21.03 -21.23
C SER A 164 -15.88 -22.54 -21.22
N MET A 165 -16.07 -23.11 -20.02
CA MET A 165 -16.48 -24.52 -19.90
C MET A 165 -17.95 -24.75 -20.28
N HIS A 166 -18.77 -23.71 -20.27
CA HIS A 166 -20.20 -23.80 -20.57
C HIS A 166 -20.51 -23.63 -22.06
N GLU A 167 -19.67 -22.91 -22.78
CA GLU A 167 -19.85 -22.63 -24.21
C GLU A 167 -18.54 -22.95 -24.95
N ARG A 168 -18.42 -24.19 -25.40
CA ARG A 168 -17.29 -24.67 -26.19
C ARG A 168 -17.40 -24.21 -27.63
N ILE A 169 -16.28 -23.80 -28.23
CA ILE A 169 -16.22 -23.44 -29.64
C ILE A 169 -16.17 -24.71 -30.49
N THR A 170 -17.14 -24.88 -31.38
CA THR A 170 -17.27 -26.10 -32.21
C THR A 170 -17.28 -25.83 -33.71
N SER A 171 -17.44 -24.57 -34.14
CA SER A 171 -17.43 -24.17 -35.56
C SER A 171 -16.77 -22.81 -35.76
N ALA A 172 -16.27 -22.56 -36.97
CA ALA A 172 -15.50 -21.35 -37.31
C ALA A 172 -16.34 -20.06 -37.37
N GLY A 173 -17.66 -20.19 -37.47
CA GLY A 173 -18.61 -19.07 -37.47
C GLY A 173 -19.15 -18.70 -36.09
N GLN A 174 -18.86 -19.50 -35.05
CA GLN A 174 -19.34 -19.24 -33.70
C GLN A 174 -18.66 -18.00 -33.11
N GLN A 175 -19.46 -17.18 -32.42
CA GLN A 175 -19.03 -15.95 -31.76
C GLN A 175 -19.37 -16.05 -30.26
N PRO A 176 -18.59 -16.84 -29.49
CA PRO A 176 -18.86 -17.07 -28.06
C PRO A 176 -18.62 -15.78 -27.26
N GLU A 177 -19.15 -15.70 -26.05
CA GLU A 177 -18.79 -14.59 -25.16
C GLU A 177 -17.31 -14.69 -24.71
N PRO A 178 -16.51 -13.60 -24.75
CA PRO A 178 -15.15 -13.63 -24.22
C PRO A 178 -15.13 -14.02 -22.73
N ALA A 179 -14.30 -14.99 -22.38
CA ALA A 179 -14.19 -15.52 -21.02
C ALA A 179 -12.79 -15.30 -20.44
N GLY A 180 -12.71 -14.95 -19.16
CA GLY A 180 -11.46 -14.70 -18.43
C GLY A 180 -11.73 -14.51 -16.94
N PHE A 181 -10.67 -14.47 -16.13
CA PHE A 181 -10.76 -14.12 -14.70
C PHE A 181 -10.50 -12.63 -14.41
N GLY A 182 -9.95 -11.90 -15.38
CA GLY A 182 -9.52 -10.52 -15.24
C GLY A 182 -10.66 -9.50 -15.23
N ALA A 183 -10.30 -8.23 -15.05
CA ALA A 183 -11.23 -7.11 -15.02
C ALA A 183 -11.78 -6.78 -16.41
N LEU A 184 -13.09 -6.63 -16.53
CA LEU A 184 -13.74 -6.06 -17.70
C LEU A 184 -13.45 -4.55 -17.76
N ASP A 185 -13.07 -4.06 -18.93
CA ASP A 185 -12.92 -2.61 -19.14
C ASP A 185 -14.27 -1.90 -18.91
N LEU A 186 -14.21 -0.68 -18.35
CA LEU A 186 -15.40 0.13 -18.08
C LEU A 186 -16.19 0.44 -19.36
N LEU A 187 -15.49 0.61 -20.48
CA LEU A 187 -16.05 0.99 -21.78
C LEU A 187 -16.63 -0.19 -22.55
N TRP A 188 -16.34 -1.44 -22.16
CA TRP A 188 -16.91 -2.60 -22.85
C TRP A 188 -18.42 -2.66 -22.66
N PRO A 189 -19.22 -2.97 -23.71
CA PRO A 189 -20.67 -2.78 -23.66
C PRO A 189 -21.35 -3.54 -22.51
N ARG A 190 -20.89 -4.75 -22.15
CA ARG A 190 -21.40 -5.50 -20.98
C ARG A 190 -21.29 -4.75 -19.65
N ARG A 191 -20.29 -3.90 -19.48
CA ARG A 191 -20.10 -3.05 -18.28
C ARG A 191 -20.71 -1.67 -18.51
N PHE A 192 -20.38 -1.01 -19.61
CA PHE A 192 -20.80 0.36 -19.91
C PHE A 192 -22.32 0.55 -19.99
N LYS A 193 -23.08 -0.46 -20.48
CA LYS A 193 -24.55 -0.39 -20.55
C LYS A 193 -25.24 -0.15 -19.20
N ARG A 194 -24.52 -0.39 -18.08
CA ARG A 194 -24.98 -0.19 -16.70
C ARG A 194 -24.79 1.24 -16.19
N MET A 195 -24.08 2.11 -16.94
CA MET A 195 -23.85 3.51 -16.53
C MET A 195 -25.14 4.34 -16.42
N GLY A 196 -26.24 3.85 -17.02
CA GLY A 196 -27.52 4.54 -17.12
C GLY A 196 -27.63 5.31 -18.44
N LYS A 197 -28.86 5.74 -18.78
CA LYS A 197 -29.15 6.47 -20.02
C LYS A 197 -29.93 7.76 -19.78
N LYS A 198 -30.43 8.01 -18.56
CA LYS A 198 -31.26 9.18 -18.23
C LYS A 198 -30.44 10.46 -18.02
N TYR A 199 -29.73 10.86 -19.07
CA TYR A 199 -28.99 12.13 -19.18
C TYR A 199 -29.84 13.18 -19.91
N ASP A 200 -31.06 13.43 -19.43
CA ASP A 200 -32.04 14.33 -20.04
C ASP A 200 -31.95 15.77 -19.50
N ALA A 201 -32.88 16.65 -19.93
CA ALA A 201 -32.94 18.04 -19.46
C ALA A 201 -33.19 18.17 -17.94
N ARG A 202 -33.79 17.15 -17.30
CA ARG A 202 -33.94 17.13 -15.84
C ARG A 202 -32.61 16.81 -15.18
N TRP A 203 -31.89 15.80 -15.67
CA TRP A 203 -30.54 15.50 -15.19
C TRP A 203 -29.63 16.72 -15.31
N LEU A 204 -29.63 17.40 -16.47
CA LEU A 204 -28.80 18.60 -16.67
C LEU A 204 -29.10 19.70 -15.63
N LYS A 205 -30.36 19.87 -15.24
CA LYS A 205 -30.80 20.89 -14.28
C LYS A 205 -30.57 20.51 -12.82
N GLN A 206 -30.65 19.22 -12.47
CA GLN A 206 -30.76 18.77 -11.07
C GLN A 206 -29.59 17.91 -10.61
N ASP A 207 -28.99 17.14 -11.52
CA ASP A 207 -28.08 16.05 -11.18
C ASP A 207 -26.68 16.24 -11.77
N PHE A 208 -26.51 17.00 -12.87
CA PHE A 208 -25.20 17.34 -13.45
C PHE A 208 -24.25 17.94 -12.39
N PRO A 209 -22.96 17.56 -12.35
CA PRO A 209 -22.24 16.58 -13.21
C PRO A 209 -22.25 15.14 -12.66
N GLY A 210 -23.32 14.72 -11.98
CA GLY A 210 -23.44 13.41 -11.33
C GLY A 210 -23.93 12.26 -12.20
N PHE A 211 -24.02 11.07 -11.61
CA PHE A 211 -24.51 9.86 -12.29
C PHE A 211 -26.00 9.94 -12.64
N ALA A 212 -26.39 9.28 -13.74
CA ALA A 212 -27.79 9.15 -14.12
C ALA A 212 -28.59 8.38 -13.06
N ARG A 213 -29.87 8.70 -12.91
CA ARG A 213 -30.72 8.10 -11.87
C ARG A 213 -31.03 6.62 -12.10
N ASP A 214 -30.89 6.15 -13.33
CA ASP A 214 -31.05 4.75 -13.72
C ASP A 214 -29.72 3.98 -13.78
N ILE A 215 -28.65 4.53 -13.18
CA ILE A 215 -27.39 3.81 -13.04
C ILE A 215 -27.60 2.46 -12.32
N ASP A 216 -27.07 1.41 -12.91
CA ASP A 216 -26.88 0.12 -12.27
C ASP A 216 -25.47 0.10 -11.68
N TRP A 217 -25.37 0.20 -10.36
CA TRP A 217 -24.11 0.27 -9.62
C TRP A 217 -23.19 -0.94 -9.82
N ARG A 218 -23.68 -2.04 -10.40
CA ARG A 218 -22.85 -3.15 -10.90
C ARG A 218 -21.94 -2.74 -12.07
N VAL A 219 -22.05 -1.51 -12.59
CA VAL A 219 -21.04 -0.92 -13.47
C VAL A 219 -19.67 -0.82 -12.79
N PHE A 220 -19.62 -0.68 -11.46
CA PHE A 220 -18.36 -0.55 -10.72
C PHE A 220 -17.75 -1.91 -10.37
N ASN A 221 -18.53 -2.99 -10.42
CA ASN A 221 -17.99 -4.35 -10.40
C ASN A 221 -17.13 -4.58 -11.66
N ALA A 222 -15.86 -4.94 -11.45
CA ALA A 222 -14.90 -5.12 -12.53
C ALA A 222 -14.92 -6.57 -13.06
N ALA A 223 -15.28 -7.55 -12.23
CA ALA A 223 -15.30 -8.93 -12.66
C ALA A 223 -16.49 -9.24 -13.59
N SER A 224 -16.43 -10.37 -14.30
CA SER A 224 -17.59 -10.90 -15.02
C SER A 224 -18.70 -11.33 -14.03
N PRO A 225 -20.00 -11.32 -14.42
CA PRO A 225 -21.10 -11.61 -13.50
C PRO A 225 -21.07 -12.98 -12.81
N ASP A 226 -20.40 -13.96 -13.42
CA ASP A 226 -20.16 -15.30 -12.88
C ASP A 226 -19.09 -15.34 -11.77
N GLN A 227 -18.42 -14.22 -11.52
CA GLN A 227 -17.44 -14.03 -10.45
C GLN A 227 -17.99 -13.17 -9.29
N TRP A 228 -19.31 -12.96 -9.25
CA TRP A 228 -19.97 -12.18 -8.21
C TRP A 228 -20.79 -13.05 -7.27
N TRP A 229 -20.80 -12.70 -5.99
CA TRP A 229 -21.81 -13.22 -5.08
C TRP A 229 -23.14 -12.49 -5.31
N GLN A 230 -24.12 -13.17 -5.89
CA GLN A 230 -25.38 -12.55 -6.32
C GLN A 230 -26.17 -11.91 -5.17
N GLU A 231 -26.11 -12.49 -3.96
CA GLU A 231 -26.84 -12.01 -2.79
C GLU A 231 -25.92 -11.41 -1.71
N ARG A 232 -24.69 -11.02 -2.08
CA ARG A 232 -23.75 -10.39 -1.15
C ARG A 232 -23.10 -9.16 -1.74
N ASP A 233 -22.97 -8.14 -0.90
CA ASP A 233 -22.22 -6.92 -1.19
C ASP A 233 -20.85 -6.91 -0.49
N ALA A 234 -20.60 -7.84 0.44
CA ALA A 234 -19.30 -8.07 1.05
C ALA A 234 -18.81 -9.51 0.83
N LEU A 235 -17.49 -9.69 0.74
CA LEU A 235 -16.85 -11.00 0.70
C LEU A 235 -17.29 -11.81 1.91
N PRO A 236 -17.53 -13.12 1.76
CA PRO A 236 -17.78 -13.98 2.91
C PRO A 236 -16.60 -13.89 3.90
N PRO A 237 -16.86 -13.63 5.21
CA PRO A 237 -15.79 -13.57 6.20
C PRO A 237 -15.03 -14.89 6.26
N GLN A 238 -13.69 -14.83 6.22
CA GLN A 238 -12.84 -16.02 6.26
C GLN A 238 -13.25 -17.09 5.23
N ALA A 239 -13.54 -16.64 4.01
CA ALA A 239 -13.93 -17.52 2.93
C ALA A 239 -12.81 -18.52 2.59
N ARG A 240 -13.13 -19.82 2.56
CA ARG A 240 -12.21 -20.82 2.02
C ARG A 240 -12.10 -20.66 0.52
N TRP A 241 -10.87 -20.71 0.01
CA TRP A 241 -10.58 -20.61 -1.40
C TRP A 241 -9.70 -21.77 -1.88
N ARG A 242 -9.87 -22.12 -3.16
CA ARG A 242 -9.09 -23.13 -3.88
C ARG A 242 -8.83 -22.66 -5.31
N ILE A 243 -7.60 -22.87 -5.77
CA ILE A 243 -7.14 -22.46 -7.10
C ILE A 243 -6.38 -23.61 -7.74
N TRP A 244 -6.82 -24.04 -8.92
CA TRP A 244 -6.25 -25.17 -9.63
C TRP A 244 -5.45 -24.72 -10.85
N ASN A 245 -4.28 -25.32 -11.02
CA ASN A 245 -3.40 -25.22 -12.18
C ASN A 245 -2.93 -23.80 -12.54
N MET A 246 -2.91 -22.88 -11.56
CA MET A 246 -2.48 -21.49 -11.78
C MET A 246 -1.13 -21.12 -11.13
N HIS A 247 -0.41 -22.11 -10.60
CA HIS A 247 0.95 -21.96 -10.06
C HIS A 247 1.92 -22.91 -10.77
N PRO A 248 3.18 -22.50 -11.01
CA PRO A 248 4.17 -23.32 -11.72
C PRO A 248 4.42 -24.68 -11.07
N GLU A 249 4.50 -24.72 -9.74
CA GLU A 249 4.89 -25.93 -9.00
C GLU A 249 3.72 -26.62 -8.28
N ARG A 250 2.59 -25.93 -8.10
CA ARG A 250 1.49 -26.40 -7.24
C ARG A 250 0.24 -26.58 -8.09
N PRO A 251 -0.24 -27.81 -8.32
CA PRO A 251 -1.47 -28.04 -9.08
C PRO A 251 -2.72 -27.53 -8.35
N LEU A 252 -2.65 -27.42 -7.03
CA LEU A 252 -3.70 -26.89 -6.17
C LEU A 252 -3.06 -25.97 -5.12
N GLN A 253 -3.58 -24.75 -5.02
CA GLN A 253 -3.38 -23.86 -3.88
C GLN A 253 -4.71 -23.73 -3.14
N GLU A 254 -4.67 -23.78 -1.81
CA GLU A 254 -5.85 -23.60 -0.98
C GLU A 254 -5.51 -22.81 0.27
N GLY A 255 -6.53 -22.18 0.85
CA GLY A 255 -6.39 -21.39 2.05
C GLY A 255 -7.70 -20.72 2.45
N THR A 256 -7.59 -19.71 3.31
CA THR A 256 -8.72 -18.94 3.83
C THR A 256 -8.43 -17.45 3.67
N LEU A 257 -9.43 -16.64 3.32
CA LEU A 257 -9.25 -15.19 3.31
C LEU A 257 -8.93 -14.71 4.73
N PRO A 258 -7.97 -13.78 4.90
CA PRO A 258 -7.56 -13.36 6.23
C PRO A 258 -8.72 -12.66 6.96
N PRO A 259 -8.83 -12.80 8.30
CA PRO A 259 -9.90 -12.21 9.10
C PRO A 259 -9.64 -10.71 9.32
N TRP A 260 -9.51 -9.95 8.24
CA TRP A 260 -9.18 -8.52 8.27
C TRP A 260 -10.36 -7.64 7.87
N GLN A 261 -10.51 -6.52 8.58
CA GLN A 261 -11.49 -5.49 8.29
C GLN A 261 -10.75 -4.15 8.16
N ALA A 262 -10.81 -3.54 6.98
CA ALA A 262 -10.32 -2.17 6.83
C ALA A 262 -11.31 -1.19 7.47
N ARG A 263 -10.75 -0.14 8.07
CA ARG A 263 -11.48 1.01 8.57
C ARG A 263 -10.90 2.24 7.94
N CYS A 264 -11.70 3.27 7.77
CA CYS A 264 -11.21 4.53 7.25
C CYS A 264 -11.86 5.68 7.98
N PHE A 265 -11.05 6.62 8.42
CA PHE A 265 -11.51 7.79 9.15
C PHE A 265 -11.26 9.03 8.32
N ILE A 266 -12.20 9.98 8.39
CA ILE A 266 -12.03 11.31 7.85
C ILE A 266 -12.04 12.33 8.98
N ASN A 267 -11.27 13.39 8.78
CA ASN A 267 -11.37 14.61 9.54
C ASN A 267 -11.82 15.70 8.57
N ARG A 268 -13.01 16.25 8.76
CA ARG A 268 -13.62 17.20 7.81
C ARG A 268 -14.10 18.47 8.50
N GLN A 269 -14.10 19.56 7.76
CA GLN A 269 -14.64 20.84 8.18
C GLN A 269 -16.17 20.82 8.01
N ARG A 270 -16.90 21.23 9.05
CA ARG A 270 -18.34 21.41 9.00
C ARG A 270 -18.71 22.71 9.72
N GLY A 271 -18.92 23.78 8.95
CA GLY A 271 -19.00 25.12 9.51
C GLY A 271 -17.66 25.51 10.10
N ASP A 272 -17.64 25.95 11.36
CA ASP A 272 -16.42 26.35 12.08
C ASP A 272 -15.77 25.19 12.85
N GLU A 273 -16.40 24.01 12.91
CA GLU A 273 -15.90 22.85 13.63
C GLU A 273 -15.25 21.81 12.71
N THR A 274 -14.26 21.11 13.25
CA THR A 274 -13.66 19.95 12.60
C THR A 274 -14.21 18.67 13.22
N LEU A 275 -14.79 17.80 12.40
CA LEU A 275 -15.41 16.54 12.80
C LEU A 275 -14.57 15.36 12.35
N PHE A 276 -14.27 14.47 13.30
CA PHE A 276 -13.59 13.21 13.05
C PHE A 276 -14.61 12.07 13.06
N GLU A 277 -14.80 11.43 11.90
CA GLU A 277 -15.85 10.44 11.64
C GLU A 277 -15.28 9.22 10.91
N GLU A 278 -15.96 8.09 11.03
CA GLU A 278 -15.61 6.85 10.33
C GLU A 278 -16.44 6.71 9.04
N ILE A 279 -15.79 6.27 7.97
CA ILE A 279 -16.43 5.77 6.75
C ILE A 279 -16.52 4.26 6.89
N ALA A 280 -17.75 3.74 6.95
CA ALA A 280 -17.98 2.30 6.97
C ALA A 280 -17.49 1.67 5.66
N LEU A 281 -16.58 0.70 5.78
CA LEU A 281 -16.04 -0.04 4.65
C LEU A 281 -16.50 -1.49 4.68
N ARG A 282 -16.70 -2.08 3.51
CA ARG A 282 -16.95 -3.52 3.33
C ARG A 282 -15.89 -4.14 2.41
N ALA A 283 -15.44 -5.34 2.74
CA ALA A 283 -14.54 -6.10 1.86
C ALA A 283 -15.33 -6.47 0.60
N THR A 284 -14.99 -5.91 -0.57
CA THR A 284 -15.77 -6.12 -1.80
C THR A 284 -15.06 -7.00 -2.80
N THR A 285 -13.73 -7.04 -2.77
CA THR A 285 -12.94 -7.67 -3.84
C THR A 285 -11.74 -8.40 -3.29
N VAL A 286 -11.53 -9.60 -3.80
CA VAL A 286 -10.24 -10.29 -3.74
C VAL A 286 -9.70 -10.48 -5.15
N TRP A 287 -8.46 -10.10 -5.40
CA TRP A 287 -7.78 -10.28 -6.68
C TRP A 287 -6.57 -11.17 -6.48
N PHE A 288 -6.61 -12.39 -7.03
CA PHE A 288 -5.53 -13.35 -6.89
C PHE A 288 -4.45 -13.19 -7.96
N PHE A 289 -3.21 -13.43 -7.56
CA PHE A 289 -2.04 -13.58 -8.41
C PHE A 289 -1.40 -14.93 -8.10
N PRO A 290 -2.02 -16.05 -8.52
CA PRO A 290 -1.70 -17.36 -7.95
C PRO A 290 -0.25 -17.79 -8.19
N HIS A 291 0.28 -17.49 -9.39
CA HIS A 291 1.66 -17.73 -9.79
C HIS A 291 2.72 -16.99 -8.94
N LEU A 292 2.34 -15.89 -8.26
CA LEU A 292 3.19 -15.14 -7.34
C LEU A 292 2.83 -15.40 -5.87
N GLN A 293 1.82 -16.23 -5.61
CA GLN A 293 1.28 -16.52 -4.28
C GLN A 293 0.87 -15.25 -3.52
N GLN A 294 0.28 -14.31 -4.24
CA GLN A 294 -0.16 -13.02 -3.72
C GLN A 294 -1.64 -12.78 -3.97
N MET A 295 -2.27 -11.95 -3.14
CA MET A 295 -3.62 -11.44 -3.35
C MET A 295 -3.74 -9.97 -2.97
N ILE A 296 -4.58 -9.23 -3.68
CA ILE A 296 -5.02 -7.90 -3.29
C ILE A 296 -6.42 -7.99 -2.69
N LEU A 297 -6.60 -7.44 -1.50
CA LEU A 297 -7.90 -7.28 -0.85
C LEU A 297 -8.33 -5.82 -0.94
N ILE A 298 -9.59 -5.57 -1.30
CA ILE A 298 -10.13 -4.23 -1.48
C ILE A 298 -11.38 -4.06 -0.61
N TRP A 299 -11.34 -3.07 0.28
CA TRP A 299 -12.49 -2.64 1.06
C TRP A 299 -12.98 -1.29 0.55
N GLN A 300 -14.29 -1.17 0.35
CA GLN A 300 -14.89 0.04 -0.20
C GLN A 300 -16.00 0.58 0.70
N GLY A 301 -16.14 1.89 0.68
CA GLY A 301 -17.23 2.60 1.33
C GLY A 301 -17.42 3.99 0.74
N ASN A 302 -18.43 4.70 1.23
CA ASN A 302 -18.60 6.09 0.89
C ASN A 302 -19.24 6.86 2.05
N THR A 303 -19.11 8.17 2.00
CA THR A 303 -19.84 9.09 2.89
C THR A 303 -20.26 10.34 2.12
N ARG A 304 -21.27 11.05 2.62
CA ARG A 304 -21.66 12.34 2.06
C ARG A 304 -20.66 13.42 2.46
N ILE A 305 -20.33 14.30 1.54
CA ILE A 305 -19.44 15.45 1.72
C ILE A 305 -20.18 16.73 1.30
N ASN A 306 -19.67 17.89 1.72
CA ASN A 306 -20.30 19.16 1.39
C ASN A 306 -19.85 19.66 0.02
N GLU A 307 -18.54 19.60 -0.23
CA GLU A 307 -17.94 20.09 -1.47
C GLU A 307 -17.86 18.97 -2.51
N ASP A 308 -17.94 19.33 -3.79
CA ASP A 308 -17.95 18.35 -4.89
C ASP A 308 -16.56 17.80 -5.22
N ASP A 309 -15.51 18.48 -4.77
CA ASP A 309 -14.10 18.09 -4.88
C ASP A 309 -13.52 17.53 -3.57
N ALA A 310 -14.34 17.43 -2.51
CA ALA A 310 -13.95 17.05 -1.15
C ALA A 310 -12.93 17.99 -0.48
N ALA A 311 -12.90 19.29 -0.83
CA ALA A 311 -12.08 20.28 -0.14
C ALA A 311 -12.42 20.41 1.37
N ASP A 312 -13.66 20.12 1.75
CA ASP A 312 -14.09 20.05 3.15
C ASP A 312 -13.45 18.88 3.93
N VAL A 313 -12.88 17.88 3.24
CA VAL A 313 -12.20 16.74 3.86
C VAL A 313 -10.70 17.04 4.01
N LEU A 314 -10.31 17.39 5.24
CA LEU A 314 -8.96 17.80 5.57
C LEU A 314 -7.99 16.62 5.62
N GLN A 315 -8.39 15.52 6.27
CA GLN A 315 -7.57 14.30 6.38
C GLN A 315 -8.37 13.03 6.08
N LEU A 316 -7.67 12.03 5.52
CA LEU A 316 -8.15 10.66 5.29
C LEU A 316 -7.15 9.68 5.91
N MET A 317 -7.61 8.75 6.74
CA MET A 317 -6.76 7.81 7.46
C MET A 317 -7.29 6.38 7.36
N PRO A 318 -6.74 5.54 6.46
CA PRO A 318 -7.03 4.12 6.42
C PRO A 318 -6.30 3.36 7.53
N ALA A 319 -6.93 2.31 8.03
CA ALA A 319 -6.43 1.38 9.01
C ALA A 319 -6.93 -0.04 8.69
N LEU A 320 -6.31 -1.04 9.29
CA LEU A 320 -6.73 -2.43 9.22
C LEU A 320 -6.82 -3.00 10.65
N GLU A 321 -7.84 -3.81 10.89
CA GLU A 321 -8.02 -4.53 12.16
C GLU A 321 -8.25 -6.01 11.90
N GLY A 322 -7.89 -6.84 12.87
CA GLY A 322 -8.39 -8.22 12.92
C GLY A 322 -9.86 -8.22 13.35
N VAL A 323 -10.66 -9.10 12.74
CA VAL A 323 -12.07 -9.29 13.14
C VAL A 323 -12.12 -9.66 14.63
N GLY A 324 -12.91 -8.92 15.41
CA GLY A 324 -13.03 -9.11 16.86
C GLY A 324 -11.99 -8.34 17.70
N ALA A 325 -11.04 -7.63 17.08
CA ALA A 325 -10.02 -6.84 17.76
C ALA A 325 -10.17 -5.33 17.48
N ALA A 326 -11.42 -4.85 17.44
CA ALA A 326 -11.71 -3.48 17.07
C ALA A 326 -11.23 -2.46 18.13
N ARG A 327 -10.50 -1.44 17.68
CA ARG A 327 -10.00 -0.34 18.51
C ARG A 327 -11.02 0.80 18.53
N SER A 328 -10.98 1.62 19.57
CA SER A 328 -11.90 2.74 19.72
C SER A 328 -11.62 3.86 18.70
N THR A 329 -12.62 4.65 18.36
CA THR A 329 -12.44 5.87 17.55
C THR A 329 -11.47 6.86 18.22
N SER A 330 -11.40 6.88 19.55
CA SER A 330 -10.45 7.72 20.31
C SER A 330 -8.99 7.32 20.10
N HIS A 331 -8.71 6.02 19.93
CA HIS A 331 -7.38 5.53 19.55
C HIS A 331 -6.95 6.16 18.23
N TYR A 332 -7.79 6.07 17.20
CA TYR A 332 -7.50 6.61 15.88
C TYR A 332 -7.36 8.13 15.87
N ARG A 333 -8.22 8.84 16.61
CA ARG A 333 -8.07 10.30 16.76
C ARG A 333 -6.71 10.67 17.36
N LYS A 334 -6.24 9.91 18.37
CA LYS A 334 -4.90 10.11 18.97
C LYS A 334 -3.78 9.86 17.95
N VAL A 335 -3.85 8.75 17.20
CA VAL A 335 -2.86 8.41 16.17
C VAL A 335 -2.79 9.49 15.08
N LEU A 336 -3.95 9.99 14.65
CA LEU A 336 -4.01 11.10 13.70
C LEU A 336 -3.29 12.33 14.25
N SER A 337 -3.59 12.75 15.49
CA SER A 337 -2.92 13.89 16.12
C SER A 337 -1.41 13.70 16.22
N GLN A 338 -0.94 12.51 16.60
CA GLN A 338 0.49 12.20 16.71
C GLN A 338 1.20 12.27 15.36
N ARG A 339 0.62 11.69 14.30
CA ARG A 339 1.20 11.70 12.94
C ARG A 339 1.09 13.07 12.25
N MET A 340 0.20 13.95 12.73
CA MET A 340 0.05 15.32 12.25
C MET A 340 0.97 16.32 12.96
N ASP A 341 1.60 15.92 14.06
CA ASP A 341 2.55 16.76 14.78
C ASP A 341 3.71 17.19 13.87
N LYS A 342 4.07 18.48 13.93
CA LYS A 342 5.06 19.06 13.00
C LYS A 342 6.49 18.62 13.29
N GLU A 343 6.80 18.29 14.55
CA GLU A 343 8.15 17.96 14.99
C GLU A 343 8.35 16.44 15.06
N ARG A 344 7.38 15.73 15.65
CA ARG A 344 7.47 14.28 15.93
C ARG A 344 6.67 13.43 14.96
N GLY A 345 5.83 14.01 14.10
CA GLY A 345 4.92 13.24 13.23
C GLY A 345 5.60 12.25 12.29
N ALA A 346 6.80 12.57 11.81
CA ALA A 346 7.61 11.66 10.98
C ALA A 346 8.03 10.38 11.74
N LEU A 347 8.26 10.47 13.05
CA LEU A 347 8.62 9.32 13.89
C LEU A 347 7.45 8.33 13.99
N PHE A 348 6.22 8.86 14.11
CA PHE A 348 5.01 8.04 14.20
C PHE A 348 4.56 7.46 12.84
N ALA A 349 5.13 7.90 11.72
CA ALA A 349 4.78 7.39 10.40
C ALA A 349 5.20 5.92 10.22
N PHE A 350 6.35 5.53 10.78
CA PHE A 350 6.89 4.17 10.76
C PHE A 350 6.26 3.23 11.79
N ARG A 351 5.50 3.77 12.76
CA ARG A 351 4.84 2.97 13.79
C ARG A 351 3.56 2.34 13.27
N GLU A 352 3.71 1.28 12.51
CA GLU A 352 2.60 0.64 11.79
C GLU A 352 1.58 -0.07 12.68
N LYS A 353 2.02 -0.67 13.78
CA LYS A 353 1.15 -1.35 14.77
C LYS A 353 0.02 -0.50 15.32
N ASP A 354 0.09 0.82 15.17
CA ASP A 354 -0.97 1.76 15.55
C ASP A 354 -2.15 1.76 14.55
N LEU A 355 -1.92 1.40 13.29
CA LEU A 355 -2.92 1.40 12.20
C LEU A 355 -3.17 0.02 11.58
N VAL A 356 -2.29 -0.97 11.77
CA VAL A 356 -2.47 -2.35 11.29
C VAL A 356 -2.22 -3.37 12.42
N PRO A 357 -2.76 -4.60 12.34
CA PRO A 357 -2.47 -5.65 13.31
C PRO A 357 -1.00 -6.04 13.24
N GLU A 358 -0.33 -6.16 14.40
CA GLU A 358 1.09 -6.48 14.48
C GLU A 358 1.44 -7.81 13.81
N ALA A 359 0.62 -8.84 14.01
CA ALA A 359 0.78 -10.14 13.36
C ALA A 359 0.66 -10.10 11.83
N ALA A 360 0.06 -9.04 11.26
CA ALA A 360 -0.10 -8.87 9.83
C ALA A 360 1.04 -8.04 9.20
N ILE A 361 1.98 -7.49 9.98
CA ILE A 361 3.09 -6.70 9.45
C ILE A 361 4.13 -7.66 8.86
N GLY A 362 4.21 -7.73 7.53
CA GLY A 362 5.31 -8.42 6.85
C GLY A 362 6.61 -7.61 6.95
N PRO A 363 7.79 -8.25 6.85
CA PRO A 363 9.09 -7.57 7.00
C PRO A 363 9.36 -6.56 5.89
N TRP A 364 9.90 -5.38 6.25
CA TRP A 364 10.38 -4.35 5.32
C TRP A 364 11.35 -3.35 6.01
N ILE A 365 11.69 -2.25 5.34
CA ILE A 365 12.66 -1.21 5.79
C ILE A 365 12.38 -0.61 7.18
N ASP A 366 11.15 -0.70 7.67
CA ASP A 366 10.75 -0.19 8.99
C ASP A 366 11.00 -1.20 10.11
N SER A 367 10.96 -2.49 9.81
CA SER A 367 11.25 -3.59 10.74
C SER A 367 12.67 -4.15 10.61
N GLU A 368 13.33 -3.96 9.46
CA GLU A 368 14.67 -4.45 9.18
C GLU A 368 15.71 -3.33 9.30
N ILE A 369 16.70 -3.50 10.18
CA ILE A 369 17.81 -2.57 10.34
C ILE A 369 18.98 -3.05 9.48
N GLU A 370 19.24 -2.42 8.34
CA GLU A 370 20.58 -2.50 7.73
C GLU A 370 21.54 -1.65 8.56
N GLN A 371 22.31 -2.29 9.45
CA GLN A 371 23.38 -1.64 10.19
C GLN A 371 24.56 -1.33 9.27
N SER A 372 24.44 -0.36 8.37
CA SER A 372 25.58 0.13 7.61
C SER A 372 26.52 0.92 8.54
N SER A 373 27.79 0.55 8.60
CA SER A 373 28.82 1.36 9.26
C SER A 373 28.97 2.70 8.53
N SER A 374 29.03 3.80 9.27
CA SER A 374 29.21 5.14 8.71
C SER A 374 30.65 5.60 8.98
N PRO A 375 31.36 6.19 8.00
CA PRO A 375 32.71 6.74 8.23
C PRO A 375 32.77 7.76 9.37
N MET A 376 31.68 8.50 9.61
CA MET A 376 31.59 9.43 10.75
C MET A 376 31.56 8.70 12.09
N ARG A 377 30.88 7.54 12.18
CA ARG A 377 30.82 6.70 13.39
C ARG A 377 32.18 6.11 13.72
N ASP A 378 32.85 5.56 12.72
CA ASP A 378 34.18 4.96 12.90
C ASP A 378 35.20 6.01 13.36
N ASN A 379 35.16 7.21 12.78
CA ASN A 379 36.01 8.32 13.20
C ASN A 379 35.75 8.77 14.65
N MET A 380 34.48 8.80 15.08
CA MET A 380 34.10 9.21 16.43
C MET A 380 34.54 8.17 17.47
N LYS A 381 34.38 6.87 17.18
CA LYS A 381 34.92 5.77 18.00
C LYS A 381 36.44 5.83 18.13
N ASN A 382 37.13 5.99 17.01
CA ASN A 382 38.59 6.06 16.98
C ASN A 382 39.11 7.27 17.80
N ARG A 383 38.44 8.42 17.70
CA ARG A 383 38.79 9.61 18.49
C ARG A 383 38.54 9.40 19.99
N ALA A 384 37.42 8.78 20.38
CA ALA A 384 37.12 8.47 21.78
C ALA A 384 38.16 7.50 22.38
N ASN A 385 38.54 6.46 21.62
CA ASN A 385 39.57 5.51 22.04
C ASN A 385 40.94 6.18 22.19
N LEU A 386 41.34 7.02 21.23
CA LEU A 386 42.59 7.78 21.29
C LEU A 386 42.66 8.68 22.53
N LEU A 387 41.57 9.38 22.87
CA LEU A 387 41.52 10.21 24.07
C LEU A 387 41.66 9.37 25.35
N ARG A 388 41.01 8.21 25.42
CA ARG A 388 41.14 7.30 26.56
C ARG A 388 42.56 6.78 26.72
N GLU A 389 43.24 6.42 25.63
CA GLU A 389 44.64 6.02 25.65
C GLU A 389 45.56 7.15 26.13
N GLN A 390 45.36 8.38 25.64
CA GLN A 390 46.15 9.55 26.06
C GLN A 390 45.97 9.89 27.54
N HIS A 391 44.76 9.75 28.07
CA HIS A 391 44.46 10.06 29.47
C HIS A 391 44.80 8.91 30.42
N ARG A 392 44.95 7.67 29.92
CA ARG A 392 45.23 6.48 30.75
C ARG A 392 46.51 6.56 31.54
N ALA A 393 47.63 6.76 30.86
CA ALA A 393 48.94 6.82 31.51
C ALA A 393 49.05 7.99 32.52
N ARG A 394 48.31 9.08 32.30
CA ARG A 394 48.34 10.27 33.18
C ARG A 394 47.52 10.09 34.46
N LEU A 395 46.36 9.45 34.36
CA LEU A 395 45.44 9.25 35.48
C LEU A 395 45.89 8.10 36.39
N GLU A 396 46.42 7.02 35.80
CA GLU A 396 47.01 5.90 36.55
C GLU A 396 48.18 6.35 37.44
N ALA A 397 48.97 7.33 36.98
CA ALA A 397 50.06 7.91 37.76
C ALA A 397 49.60 8.77 38.96
N GLN A 398 48.33 9.20 38.97
CA GLN A 398 47.72 9.99 40.05
C GLN A 398 46.83 9.13 40.97
N GLY A 399 46.65 7.84 40.67
CA GLY A 399 45.82 6.91 41.42
C GLY A 399 44.32 6.98 41.07
N ASP A 400 43.96 7.70 40.01
CA ASP A 400 42.58 7.85 39.54
C ASP A 400 42.28 6.88 38.38
N SER A 401 41.05 6.38 38.29
CA SER A 401 40.61 5.51 37.20
C SER A 401 40.17 6.33 35.98
N VAL A 402 40.61 5.91 34.79
CA VAL A 402 40.18 6.49 33.50
C VAL A 402 38.69 6.31 33.28
N ASP A 403 38.13 5.19 33.75
CA ASP A 403 36.73 4.86 33.52
C ASP A 403 35.78 5.72 34.38
N ASP A 404 36.27 6.25 35.51
CA ASP A 404 35.50 7.16 36.37
C ASP A 404 35.41 8.58 35.77
N LEU A 405 36.41 8.99 34.99
CA LEU A 405 36.49 10.33 34.36
C LEU A 405 36.00 10.35 32.91
N LEU A 406 36.23 9.26 32.17
CA LEU A 406 35.84 9.08 30.77
C LEU A 406 35.25 7.67 30.60
N PRO A 407 33.98 7.48 30.99
CA PRO A 407 33.29 6.20 30.81
C PRO A 407 33.31 5.78 29.33
N ALA A 408 33.22 4.48 29.10
CA ALA A 408 33.22 3.96 27.74
C ALA A 408 32.09 4.55 26.94
N PHE A 409 32.39 4.98 25.72
CA PHE A 409 31.34 5.29 24.76
C PHE A 409 30.64 3.98 24.40
N GLU A 410 29.57 3.66 25.12
CA GLU A 410 28.63 2.63 24.73
C GLU A 410 27.69 3.25 23.70
N GLU A 411 27.83 2.78 22.46
CA GLU A 411 26.99 3.24 21.37
C GLU A 411 25.58 2.67 21.58
N PRO A 412 24.53 3.50 21.68
CA PRO A 412 23.19 2.98 21.82
C PRO A 412 22.79 2.25 20.53
N GLU A 413 22.34 1.00 20.68
CA GLU A 413 21.75 0.25 19.58
C GLU A 413 20.52 1.03 19.07
N ILE A 414 20.56 1.41 17.79
CA ILE A 414 19.42 2.10 17.18
C ILE A 414 18.33 1.05 16.94
N PRO A 415 17.15 1.20 17.55
CA PRO A 415 16.07 0.25 17.36
C PRO A 415 15.43 0.39 15.97
N PRO A 416 14.57 -0.55 15.56
CA PRO A 416 13.86 -0.45 14.29
C PRO A 416 13.03 0.84 14.19
N LEU A 417 12.68 1.25 12.97
CA LEU A 417 12.06 2.56 12.73
C LEU A 417 10.70 2.72 13.46
N ASP A 418 9.99 1.62 13.69
CA ASP A 418 8.71 1.60 14.38
C ASP A 418 8.81 1.88 15.90
N GLU A 419 10.00 1.67 16.49
CA GLU A 419 10.31 1.89 17.90
C GLU A 419 10.98 3.24 18.18
N LEU A 420 11.40 3.96 17.15
CA LEU A 420 12.04 5.28 17.27
C LEU A 420 11.29 6.28 18.16
N PRO A 421 9.94 6.40 18.11
CA PRO A 421 9.24 7.31 19.02
C PRO A 421 9.53 7.04 20.50
N ALA A 422 9.48 5.76 20.91
CA ALA A 422 9.71 5.38 22.30
C ALA A 422 11.18 5.53 22.70
N PHE A 423 12.10 5.29 21.76
CA PHE A 423 13.53 5.46 21.98
C PHE A 423 13.91 6.92 22.18
N ILE A 424 13.39 7.83 21.35
CA ILE A 424 13.65 9.28 21.49
C ILE A 424 13.05 9.82 22.78
N ASP A 425 11.82 9.42 23.14
CA ASP A 425 11.20 9.79 24.42
C ASP A 425 12.08 9.37 25.61
N LYS A 426 12.65 8.16 25.57
CA LYS A 426 13.54 7.65 26.61
C LYS A 426 14.85 8.46 26.68
N LEU A 427 15.47 8.78 25.54
CA LEU A 427 16.69 9.58 25.49
C LEU A 427 16.47 11.00 26.03
N GLU A 428 15.34 11.63 25.69
CA GLU A 428 14.99 12.96 26.20
C GLU A 428 14.78 12.94 27.72
N GLN A 429 14.06 11.92 28.23
CA GLN A 429 13.88 11.75 29.68
C GLN A 429 15.21 11.54 30.41
N GLN A 430 16.11 10.73 29.85
CA GLN A 430 17.44 10.51 30.42
C GLN A 430 18.30 11.78 30.38
N ALA A 431 18.26 12.53 29.28
CA ALA A 431 18.99 13.79 29.14
C ALA A 431 18.49 14.84 30.14
N GLU A 432 17.18 14.91 30.39
CA GLU A 432 16.59 15.82 31.38
C GLU A 432 17.02 15.45 32.80
N VAL A 433 16.99 14.15 33.16
CA VAL A 433 17.50 13.68 34.46
C VAL A 433 18.98 14.01 34.63
N GLN A 434 19.82 13.72 33.61
CA GLN A 434 21.25 14.05 33.66
C GLN A 434 21.50 15.55 33.77
N ARG A 435 20.68 16.39 33.13
CA ARG A 435 20.79 17.85 33.24
C ARG A 435 20.49 18.31 34.66
N LEU A 436 19.44 17.79 35.28
CA LEU A 436 19.07 18.10 36.66
C LEU A 436 20.16 17.65 37.64
N ASP A 437 20.68 16.43 37.50
CA ASP A 437 21.80 15.92 38.31
C ASP A 437 23.07 16.77 38.14
N ALA A 438 23.38 17.20 36.91
CA ALA A 438 24.54 18.05 36.65
C ALA A 438 24.36 19.45 37.26
N GLU A 439 23.16 20.02 37.22
CA GLU A 439 22.84 21.28 37.89
C GLU A 439 22.95 21.15 39.42
N GLU A 440 22.51 20.03 39.99
CA GLU A 440 22.62 19.75 41.41
C GLU A 440 24.08 19.58 41.84
N ARG A 441 24.87 18.75 41.14
CA ARG A 441 26.32 18.60 41.38
C ARG A 441 27.07 19.92 41.23
N LYS A 442 26.68 20.76 40.27
CA LYS A 442 27.27 22.09 40.09
C LYS A 442 26.96 22.98 41.30
N ARG A 443 25.72 22.99 41.80
CA ARG A 443 25.34 23.72 43.02
C ARG A 443 26.09 23.20 44.24
N GLU A 444 26.25 21.89 44.39
CA GLU A 444 27.04 21.27 45.46
C GLU A 444 28.51 21.68 45.38
N MET A 445 29.12 21.65 44.19
CA MET A 445 30.51 22.10 44.02
C MET A 445 30.68 23.60 44.27
N GLU A 446 29.74 24.44 43.84
CA GLU A 446 29.75 25.88 44.11
C GLU A 446 29.57 26.19 45.61
N ALA A 447 28.80 25.37 46.34
CA ALA A 447 28.68 25.46 47.79
C ALA A 447 29.93 24.96 48.53
N ARG A 448 30.59 23.91 48.01
CA ARG A 448 31.79 23.29 48.60
C ARG A 448 33.08 24.09 48.34
N PHE A 449 33.12 24.85 47.23
CA PHE A 449 34.22 25.73 46.86
C PHE A 449 33.72 27.15 46.48
N PRO A 450 33.35 27.98 47.46
CA PRO A 450 32.93 29.34 47.18
C PRO A 450 34.08 30.12 46.51
N ARG A 451 33.78 30.79 45.38
CA ARG A 451 34.78 31.60 44.66
C ARG A 451 35.42 32.62 45.62
N PRO A 452 36.77 32.75 45.67
CA PRO A 452 37.40 33.73 46.55
C PRO A 452 36.94 35.15 46.17
N GLN A 453 36.47 35.91 47.16
CA GLN A 453 36.08 37.30 47.00
C GLN A 453 37.24 38.08 46.38
N ARG A 454 37.00 38.74 45.24
CA ARG A 454 37.94 39.68 44.62
C ARG A 454 38.36 40.72 45.68
N MET A 455 39.59 40.63 46.18
CA MET A 455 40.21 41.69 46.96
C MET A 455 40.20 42.98 46.13
N LYS A 456 39.61 44.04 46.69
CA LYS A 456 39.66 45.40 46.12
C LYS A 456 41.10 45.90 46.20
N THR A 457 41.76 46.10 45.05
CA THR A 457 43.03 46.84 44.96
C THR A 457 42.78 48.34 45.19
N PRO A 458 43.61 49.06 45.97
CA PRO A 458 43.45 50.50 46.16
C PRO A 458 43.90 51.30 44.93
N PRO A 459 43.43 52.56 44.75
CA PRO A 459 43.71 53.34 43.55
C PRO A 459 45.15 53.87 43.56
N GLY A 460 45.99 53.34 42.66
CA GLY A 460 47.33 53.85 42.39
C GLY A 460 47.35 54.79 41.18
N ASP A 461 48.01 55.92 41.34
CA ASP A 461 48.16 57.07 40.44
C ASP A 461 48.29 56.78 38.94
N ARG A 462 47.39 57.42 38.15
CA ARG A 462 47.55 57.59 36.70
C ARG A 462 48.52 58.73 36.42
N LYS A 463 49.80 58.42 36.22
CA LYS A 463 50.69 59.28 35.42
C LYS A 463 50.51 58.98 33.93
N ARG A 464 50.21 60.05 33.19
CA ARG A 464 50.08 60.10 31.72
C ARG A 464 51.37 59.60 31.05
N CYS A 465 51.24 58.77 30.03
CA CYS A 465 52.16 58.77 28.89
C CYS A 465 51.36 58.55 27.61
N SER A 466 51.56 59.44 26.66
CA SER A 466 50.80 59.64 25.43
C SER A 466 51.70 59.36 24.24
N VAL A 467 51.49 58.27 23.49
CA VAL A 467 52.02 58.11 22.12
C VAL A 467 51.09 57.19 21.29
N CYS A 468 50.61 57.75 20.16
CA CYS A 468 50.08 57.17 18.90
C CYS A 468 49.06 56.00 18.97
N ARG A 469 47.78 56.12 18.58
CA ARG A 469 47.14 56.47 17.27
C ARG A 469 47.67 55.66 16.07
N ILE A 470 46.72 55.19 15.23
CA ILE A 470 46.82 54.47 13.93
C ILE A 470 46.53 52.96 14.12
N CYS A 471 45.57 52.28 13.48
CA CYS A 471 44.59 52.57 12.43
C CYS A 471 43.52 51.45 12.48
N CYS A 472 42.25 51.81 12.36
CA CYS A 472 41.19 50.90 11.90
C CYS A 472 40.92 51.26 10.44
N THR A 473 40.98 50.31 9.49
CA THR A 473 39.99 50.20 8.39
C THR A 473 40.25 49.05 7.40
N ARG A 474 39.15 48.34 7.08
CA ARG A 474 38.78 47.69 5.80
C ARG A 474 39.57 46.42 5.46
N ILE A 475 38.94 45.33 4.99
CA ILE A 475 38.24 45.20 3.69
C ILE A 475 37.30 43.98 3.73
N ARG A 476 36.16 44.10 3.03
CA ARG A 476 35.17 43.05 2.72
C ARG A 476 35.68 42.10 1.61
N THR A 477 35.27 40.83 1.70
CA THR A 477 35.00 39.84 0.60
C THR A 477 36.17 39.43 -0.31
N PRO A 478 36.09 38.30 -1.06
CA PRO A 478 34.93 37.45 -1.43
C PRO A 478 34.45 36.47 -0.37
#